data_AF-A0A8K0P8D4-F1
#
_entry.id   AF-A0A8K0P8D4-F1
#
_cell.length_a   1.000
_cell.length_b   1.000
_cell.length_c   1.000
_cell.angle_alpha   90.00
_cell.angle_beta   90.00
_cell.angle_gamma   90.00
#
_symmetry.space_group_name_H-M   'P 1'
#
loop_
_entity.id
_entity.type
_entity.pdbx_description
1 polymer ?
#
loop_
_entity_poly.entity_id
_entity_poly.type
_entity_poly.pdbx_seq_one_letter_code
_entity_poly.pdbx_strand_id
1 'polypeptide(L)'
;MKRKICIVGSGNWGSAIAKIVGYNVQRHEHFEKTVTMYVYEELIDGKKLTEIINTTHENVKYLPGHKLPENVVAVPDVVEAAKDADILIFVVPHQFVKGLCCALKGKVKAGAAAISLIK
;
A
#
# COMPACT_ATOMS: atom_id res chain seq x y z
N MET A 1 -1.36 20.92 6.81
CA MET A 1 -1.11 20.06 5.62
C MET A 1 -1.60 18.66 5.97
N LYS A 2 -2.32 17.98 5.08
CA LYS A 2 -2.83 16.63 5.35
C LYS A 2 -1.75 15.59 5.09
N ARG A 3 -1.72 14.51 5.87
CA ARG A 3 -0.70 13.46 5.79
C ARG A 3 -1.04 12.40 4.76
N LYS A 4 -0.11 12.09 3.85
CA LYS A 4 -0.20 11.00 2.88
C LYS A 4 0.26 9.68 3.49
N ILE A 5 -0.43 8.58 3.18
CA ILE A 5 -0.10 7.24 3.66
C ILE A 5 0.22 6.32 2.48
N CYS A 6 1.34 5.61 2.58
CA CYS A 6 1.72 4.51 1.69
C CYS A 6 1.82 3.21 2.48
N ILE A 7 1.18 2.16 1.99
CA ILE A 7 1.32 0.79 2.49
C ILE A 7 2.32 0.05 1.61
N VAL A 8 3.41 -0.41 2.20
CA VAL A 8 4.44 -1.20 1.53
C VAL A 8 4.12 -2.67 1.78
N GLY A 9 3.37 -3.28 0.86
CA GLY A 9 3.00 -4.70 0.88
C GLY A 9 1.51 -4.96 0.62
N SER A 10 1.23 -6.02 -0.13
CA SER A 10 -0.12 -6.36 -0.64
C SER A 10 -0.54 -7.80 -0.34
N GLY A 11 0.13 -8.50 0.57
CA GLY A 11 -0.28 -9.83 1.03
C GLY A 11 -1.63 -9.79 1.77
N ASN A 12 -2.04 -10.92 2.36
CA ASN A 12 -3.31 -10.99 3.09
C ASN A 12 -3.41 -9.90 4.17
N TRP A 13 -2.42 -9.84 5.07
CA TRP A 13 -2.39 -8.81 6.12
C TRP A 13 -2.22 -7.38 5.56
N GLY A 14 -1.44 -7.20 4.50
CA GLY A 14 -1.29 -5.90 3.84
C GLY A 14 -2.60 -5.37 3.27
N SER A 15 -3.39 -6.26 2.64
CA SER A 15 -4.71 -5.94 2.10
C SER A 15 -5.73 -5.64 3.20
N ALA A 16 -5.71 -6.40 4.30
CA ALA A 16 -6.57 -6.15 5.45
C ALA A 16 -6.27 -4.78 6.10
N ILE A 17 -4.99 -4.44 6.24
CA ILE A 17 -4.55 -3.14 6.75
C ILE A 17 -4.92 -2.02 5.78
N ALA A 18 -4.75 -2.22 4.47
CA ALA A 18 -5.19 -1.27 3.45
C ALA A 18 -6.68 -0.96 3.54
N LYS A 19 -7.50 -1.97 3.81
CA LYS A 19 -8.93 -1.78 4.07
C LYS A 19 -9.19 -0.90 5.31
N ILE A 20 -8.54 -1.22 6.43
CA ILE A 20 -8.71 -0.47 7.69
C ILE A 20 -8.24 0.98 7.52
N VAL A 21 -7.03 1.18 6.99
CA VAL A 21 -6.45 2.52 6.78
C VAL A 21 -7.29 3.32 5.79
N GLY A 22 -7.71 2.71 4.68
CA GLY A 22 -8.56 3.33 3.67
C GLY A 22 -9.86 3.91 4.25
N TYR A 23 -10.54 3.20 5.15
CA TYR A 23 -11.72 3.73 5.84
C TYR A 23 -11.39 4.84 6.85
N ASN A 24 -10.27 4.71 7.57
CA ASN A 24 -9.91 5.68 8.61
C ASN A 24 -9.53 7.05 8.00
N VAL A 25 -8.76 7.08 6.92
CA VAL A 25 -8.35 8.36 6.31
C VAL A 25 -9.55 9.14 5.74
N GLN A 26 -10.65 8.48 5.39
CA GLN A 26 -11.89 9.14 4.99
C GLN A 26 -12.61 9.82 6.16
N ARG A 27 -12.41 9.34 7.38
CA ARG A 27 -13.07 9.81 8.62
C ARG A 27 -12.25 10.85 9.39
N HIS A 28 -10.98 11.05 9.03
CA HIS A 28 -10.06 11.92 9.76
C HIS A 28 -9.49 13.00 8.84
N GLU A 29 -9.79 14.27 9.15
CA GLU A 29 -9.44 15.42 8.30
C GLU A 29 -7.93 15.66 8.16
N HIS A 30 -7.12 15.12 9.06
CA HIS A 30 -5.67 15.27 9.07
C HIS A 30 -4.95 14.42 8.01
N PHE A 31 -5.66 13.56 7.28
CA PHE A 31 -5.08 12.66 6.29
C PHE A 31 -5.60 12.96 4.88
N GLU A 32 -4.74 12.73 3.89
CA GLU A 32 -5.18 12.66 2.50
C GLU A 32 -6.10 11.45 2.33
N LYS A 33 -7.14 11.61 1.52
CA LYS A 33 -8.13 10.55 1.35
C LYS A 33 -7.55 9.36 0.61
N THR A 34 -6.63 9.58 -0.34
CA THR A 34 -6.01 8.50 -1.11
C THR A 34 -4.92 7.79 -0.29
N VAL A 35 -4.96 6.46 -0.30
CA VAL A 35 -3.92 5.59 0.27
C VAL A 35 -3.28 4.83 -0.87
N THR A 36 -1.96 4.95 -1.03
CA THR A 36 -1.22 4.12 -1.98
C THR A 36 -0.86 2.79 -1.34
N MET A 37 -0.92 1.71 -2.12
CA MET A 37 -0.51 0.37 -1.70
C MET A 37 0.44 -0.19 -2.74
N TYR A 38 1.70 -0.43 -2.35
CA TYR A 38 2.65 -1.15 -3.19
C TYR A 38 2.22 -2.60 -3.33
N VAL A 39 1.95 -2.99 -4.57
CA VAL A 39 1.59 -4.35 -4.97
C VAL A 39 2.69 -4.86 -5.89
N TYR A 40 3.43 -5.88 -5.46
CA TYR A 40 4.34 -6.55 -6.39
C TYR A 40 3.54 -7.09 -7.58
N GLU A 41 3.95 -6.75 -8.79
CA GLU A 41 3.13 -7.01 -9.97
C GLU A 41 3.10 -8.50 -10.29
N GLU A 42 1.90 -9.04 -10.45
CA GLU A 42 1.64 -10.43 -10.77
C GLU A 42 0.52 -10.52 -11.80
N LEU A 43 0.52 -11.60 -12.60
CA LEU A 43 -0.55 -11.85 -13.57
C LEU A 43 -1.56 -12.85 -13.00
N ILE A 44 -2.83 -12.46 -13.01
CA ILE A 44 -3.98 -13.30 -12.68
C ILE A 44 -4.83 -13.39 -13.94
N ASP A 45 -4.94 -14.59 -14.52
CA ASP A 45 -5.68 -14.84 -15.76
C ASP A 45 -5.32 -13.85 -16.89
N GLY A 46 -4.03 -13.52 -17.02
CA GLY A 46 -3.50 -12.61 -18.04
C GLY A 46 -3.66 -11.12 -17.72
N LYS A 47 -4.24 -10.74 -16.57
CA LYS A 47 -4.38 -9.34 -16.13
C LYS A 47 -3.44 -9.03 -14.98
N LYS A 48 -2.94 -7.79 -14.92
CA LYS A 48 -2.12 -7.31 -13.81
C LYS A 48 -2.94 -7.26 -12.52
N LEU A 49 -2.39 -7.73 -11.42
CA LEU A 49 -3.04 -7.70 -10.10
C LEU A 49 -3.31 -6.26 -9.64
N THR A 50 -2.49 -5.29 -10.05
CA THR A 50 -2.78 -3.86 -9.81
C THR A 50 -4.04 -3.40 -10.54
N GLU A 51 -4.23 -3.79 -11.80
CA GLU A 51 -5.40 -3.44 -12.64
C GLU A 51 -6.69 -4.08 -12.10
N ILE A 52 -6.70 -5.41 -11.96
CA ILE A 52 -7.10 -6.08 -10.71
C ILE A 52 -7.83 -5.25 -9.65
N ILE A 53 -7.02 -4.90 -8.66
CA ILE A 53 -7.39 -4.19 -7.45
C ILE A 53 -7.97 -2.81 -7.77
N ASN A 54 -7.40 -2.06 -8.72
CA ASN A 54 -7.85 -0.70 -9.01
C ASN A 54 -9.21 -0.64 -9.71
N THR A 55 -9.62 -1.69 -10.42
CA THR A 55 -10.91 -1.74 -11.13
C THR A 55 -12.00 -2.42 -10.31
N THR A 56 -11.65 -3.49 -9.58
CA THR A 56 -12.62 -4.30 -8.83
C THR A 56 -12.64 -3.96 -7.34
N HIS A 57 -11.70 -3.15 -6.87
CA HIS A 57 -11.43 -2.88 -5.46
C HIS A 57 -11.31 -4.16 -4.64
N GLU A 58 -10.63 -5.17 -5.17
CA GLU A 58 -10.45 -6.46 -4.51
C GLU A 58 -9.08 -7.06 -4.83
N ASN A 59 -8.38 -7.51 -3.80
CA ASN A 59 -7.19 -8.32 -3.99
C ASN A 59 -7.61 -9.79 -4.09
N VAL A 60 -8.01 -10.19 -5.30
CA VAL A 60 -8.57 -11.53 -5.60
C VAL A 60 -7.63 -12.68 -5.25
N LYS A 61 -6.32 -12.43 -5.15
CA LYS A 61 -5.33 -13.43 -4.79
C LYS A 61 -5.11 -13.55 -3.29
N TYR A 62 -4.93 -12.43 -2.60
CA TYR A 62 -4.46 -12.42 -1.21
C TYR A 62 -5.54 -12.13 -0.17
N LEU A 63 -6.69 -11.57 -0.58
CA LEU A 63 -7.83 -11.32 0.29
C LEU A 63 -9.16 -11.47 -0.47
N PRO A 64 -9.46 -12.67 -1.00
CA PRO A 64 -10.66 -12.91 -1.81
C PRO A 64 -11.94 -12.69 -1.01
N GLY A 65 -12.98 -12.17 -1.67
CA GLY A 65 -14.31 -11.93 -1.09
C GLY A 65 -14.41 -10.63 -0.27
N HIS A 66 -13.34 -9.84 -0.19
CA HIS A 66 -13.32 -8.61 0.61
C HIS A 66 -12.95 -7.38 -0.23
N LYS A 67 -13.92 -6.49 -0.41
CA LYS A 67 -13.67 -5.19 -1.04
C LYS A 67 -12.78 -4.28 -0.19
N LEU A 68 -11.82 -3.65 -0.85
CA LEU A 68 -11.06 -2.49 -0.39
C LEU A 68 -11.88 -1.21 -0.62
N PRO A 69 -11.66 -0.15 0.16
CA PRO A 69 -12.21 1.17 -0.13
C PRO A 69 -11.69 1.72 -1.48
N GLU A 70 -12.53 2.47 -2.21
CA GLU A 70 -12.18 3.00 -3.54
C GLU A 70 -10.97 3.95 -3.55
N ASN A 71 -10.67 4.54 -2.40
CA ASN A 71 -9.53 5.43 -2.19
C ASN A 71 -8.20 4.69 -1.96
N VAL A 72 -8.19 3.35 -1.96
CA VAL A 72 -6.97 2.55 -1.95
C VAL A 72 -6.52 2.30 -3.38
N VAL A 73 -5.34 2.79 -3.74
CA VAL A 73 -4.77 2.70 -5.08
C VAL A 73 -3.57 1.76 -5.07
N ALA A 74 -3.67 0.66 -5.84
CA ALA A 74 -2.60 -0.29 -6.06
C ALA A 74 -1.57 0.28 -7.04
N VAL A 75 -0.29 0.25 -6.67
CA VAL A 75 0.83 0.79 -7.45
C VAL A 75 1.92 -0.27 -7.57
N PRO A 76 2.42 -0.60 -8.78
CA PRO A 76 3.39 -1.68 -8.99
C PRO A 76 4.83 -1.30 -8.68
N ASP A 77 5.14 -0.01 -8.57
CA ASP A 77 6.46 0.50 -8.22
C ASP A 77 6.48 1.05 -6.79
N VAL A 78 7.43 0.57 -5.97
CA VAL A 78 7.50 0.94 -4.55
C VAL A 78 7.93 2.41 -4.36
N VAL A 79 8.73 2.96 -5.27
CA VAL A 79 9.20 4.35 -5.19
C VAL A 79 8.06 5.30 -5.53
N GLU A 80 7.29 4.98 -6.56
CA GLU A 80 6.08 5.70 -6.95
C GLU A 80 5.02 5.62 -5.85
N ALA A 81 4.76 4.42 -5.30
CA ALA A 81 3.82 4.25 -4.20
C ALA A 81 4.18 5.11 -2.98
N ALA A 82 5.47 5.15 -2.63
CA ALA A 82 5.98 5.89 -1.48
C ALA A 82 6.19 7.40 -1.74
N LYS A 83 5.95 7.87 -2.96
CA LYS A 83 6.20 9.26 -3.35
C LYS A 83 5.39 10.22 -2.48
N ASP A 84 6.09 11.16 -1.85
CA ASP A 84 5.56 12.17 -0.93
C ASP A 84 4.83 11.61 0.31
N ALA A 85 4.92 10.30 0.60
CA ALA A 85 4.28 9.71 1.76
C ALA A 85 4.85 10.31 3.06
N ASP A 86 3.95 10.76 3.94
CA ASP A 86 4.29 11.20 5.30
C ASP A 86 4.40 10.02 6.27
N ILE A 87 3.67 8.95 5.96
CA ILE A 87 3.64 7.71 6.75
C ILE A 87 3.80 6.51 5.82
N LEU A 88 4.80 5.67 6.11
CA LEU A 88 5.00 4.39 5.44
C LEU A 88 4.64 3.24 6.40
N ILE A 89 3.78 2.34 5.94
CA ILE A 89 3.36 1.15 6.69
C ILE A 89 3.99 -0.08 6.03
N PHE A 90 5.01 -0.67 6.65
CA PHE A 90 5.68 -1.87 6.13
C PHE A 90 4.96 -3.14 6.58
N VAL A 91 4.48 -3.92 5.60
CA VAL A 91 3.70 -5.14 5.82
C VAL A 91 4.04 -6.18 4.74
N VAL A 92 5.30 -6.61 4.74
CA VAL A 92 5.86 -7.60 3.83
C VAL A 92 6.53 -8.75 4.60
N PRO A 93 6.69 -9.93 3.98
CA PRO A 93 7.58 -10.97 4.51
C PRO A 93 9.00 -10.42 4.76
N HIS A 94 9.61 -10.82 5.88
CA HIS A 94 10.88 -10.24 6.38
C HIS A 94 12.01 -10.28 5.34
N GLN A 95 12.06 -11.32 4.51
CA GLN A 95 13.08 -11.52 3.49
C GLN A 95 13.10 -10.42 2.42
N PHE A 96 11.98 -9.71 2.21
CA PHE A 96 11.88 -8.66 1.20
C PHE A 96 12.23 -7.26 1.71
N VAL A 97 12.29 -7.07 3.03
CA VAL A 97 12.49 -5.75 3.66
C VAL A 97 13.77 -5.09 3.17
N LYS A 98 14.89 -5.82 3.16
CA LYS A 98 16.19 -5.28 2.75
C LYS A 98 16.16 -4.74 1.33
N GLY A 99 15.58 -5.50 0.39
CA GLY A 99 15.46 -5.09 -1.01
C GLY A 99 14.61 -3.83 -1.20
N LEU A 100 13.47 -3.76 -0.52
CA LEU A 100 12.58 -2.60 -0.57
C LEU A 100 13.22 -1.35 0.04
N CYS A 101 13.89 -1.48 1.19
CA CYS A 101 14.63 -0.39 1.80
C CYS A 101 15.78 0.10 0.90
N CYS A 102 16.47 -0.80 0.19
CA CYS A 102 17.47 -0.42 -0.80
C CYS A 102 16.85 0.39 -1.95
N ALA A 103 15.69 -0.01 -2.47
CA ALA A 103 14.99 0.72 -3.54
C ALA A 103 14.53 2.12 -3.12
N LEU A 104 14.09 2.25 -1.85
CA LEU A 104 13.59 3.48 -1.24
C LEU A 104 14.69 4.42 -0.73
N LYS A 105 15.94 3.95 -0.61
CA LYS A 105 17.05 4.73 -0.07
C LYS A 105 17.23 6.05 -0.83
N GLY A 106 17.14 7.17 -0.11
CA GLY A 106 17.27 8.53 -0.67
C GLY A 106 16.04 9.03 -1.45
N LYS A 107 14.93 8.28 -1.47
CA LYS A 107 13.71 8.61 -2.21
C LYS A 107 12.48 8.78 -1.33
N VAL A 108 12.62 8.58 -0.02
CA VAL A 108 11.57 8.82 0.98
C VAL A 108 11.57 10.31 1.36
N LYS A 109 10.38 10.87 1.55
CA LYS A 109 10.21 12.26 2.01
C LYS A 109 10.95 12.49 3.34
N ALA A 110 11.68 13.60 3.43
CA ALA A 110 12.33 13.99 4.67
C ALA A 110 11.30 14.20 5.79
N GLY A 111 11.55 13.61 6.96
CA GLY A 111 10.62 13.66 8.10
C GLY A 111 9.44 12.69 8.04
N ALA A 112 9.37 11.81 7.04
CA ALA A 112 8.37 10.75 7.01
C ALA A 112 8.54 9.80 8.21
N ALA A 113 7.41 9.36 8.77
CA ALA A 113 7.37 8.33 9.80
C ALA A 113 7.17 6.95 9.15
N ALA A 114 7.70 5.91 9.80
CA ALA A 114 7.49 4.53 9.38
C ALA A 114 6.96 3.69 10.54
N ILE A 115 6.06 2.75 10.23
CA ILE A 115 5.58 1.72 11.15
C ILE A 115 5.75 0.36 10.49
N SER A 116 6.24 -0.63 11.25
CA SER A 116 6.35 -2.01 10.82
C SER A 116 5.22 -2.84 11.42
N LEU A 117 4.56 -3.63 10.59
CA LEU A 117 3.61 -4.68 10.97
C LEU A 117 4.20 -6.07 10.70
N ILE A 118 5.52 -6.15 10.55
CA ILE A 118 6.28 -7.37 10.34
C ILE A 118 6.65 -7.94 11.72
N LYS A 119 6.41 -9.23 11.92
CA LYS A 119 6.70 -9.94 13.17
C LYS A 119 8.09 -10.56 13.16
#